data_AF-A0A2E5GA01-F1
#
_entry.id   AF-A0A2E5GA01-F1
#
_cell.length_a   1.000
_cell.length_b   1.000
_cell.length_c   1.000
_cell.angle_alpha   90.00
_cell.angle_beta   90.00
_cell.angle_gamma   90.00
#
_symmetry.space_group_name_H-M   'P 1'
#
loop_
_entity.id
_entity.type
_entity.pdbx_description
1 polymer ?
#
loop_
_entity_poly.entity_id
_entity_poly.type
_entity_poly.pdbx_seq_one_letter_code
_entity_poly.pdbx_strand_id
1 'polypeptide(L)'
;MKKIILPITLMFLSSFVFSQTNEAEYEKVLEQSPFNKMYPQLMAKEAADYFKEFNKLFTEEGPIAPKEARLAAVAVSAAIRCEYCISAQVHLAKKEGATDDEIKAAVQIAAEIQRFSVLLYGNEFGLDNLERIIGKQ
;
A
#
# COMPACT_ATOMS: atom_id res chain seq x y z
N MET A 1 48.77 28.98 -4.61
CA MET A 1 47.58 28.58 -5.39
C MET A 1 47.47 27.07 -5.62
N LYS A 2 48.55 26.28 -5.81
CA LYS A 2 48.46 24.81 -6.02
C LYS A 2 47.90 23.99 -4.83
N LYS A 3 48.01 24.47 -3.58
CA LYS A 3 47.55 23.72 -2.38
C LYS A 3 46.02 23.72 -2.16
N ILE A 4 45.27 24.61 -2.83
CA ILE A 4 43.80 24.70 -2.72
C ILE A 4 43.10 23.95 -3.86
N ILE A 5 43.79 23.69 -4.98
CA ILE A 5 43.23 22.99 -6.14
C ILE A 5 42.98 21.51 -5.83
N LEU A 6 43.89 20.86 -5.08
CA LEU A 6 43.82 19.44 -4.73
C LEU A 6 42.56 19.04 -3.91
N PRO A 7 42.18 19.75 -2.81
CA PRO A 7 40.97 19.41 -2.06
C PRO A 7 39.68 19.68 -2.84
N ILE A 8 39.66 20.70 -3.71
CA ILE A 8 38.51 21.00 -4.56
C ILE A 8 38.30 19.87 -5.58
N THR A 9 39.37 19.38 -6.23
CA THR A 9 39.29 18.23 -7.13
C THR A 9 38.84 16.94 -6.42
N LEU A 10 39.23 16.72 -5.16
CA LEU A 10 38.81 15.56 -4.38
C LEU A 10 37.31 15.59 -4.03
N MET A 11 36.77 16.78 -3.75
CA MET A 11 35.38 17.01 -3.38
C MET A 11 34.41 16.93 -4.59
N PHE A 12 34.87 17.30 -5.78
CA PHE A 12 34.12 17.07 -7.03
C PHE A 12 34.10 15.59 -7.43
N LEU A 13 35.19 14.84 -7.19
CA LEU A 13 35.26 13.41 -7.52
C LEU A 13 34.30 12.58 -6.65
N SER A 14 34.18 12.88 -5.36
CA SER A 14 33.28 12.15 -4.45
C SER A 14 31.80 12.36 -4.80
N SER A 15 31.43 13.57 -5.21
CA SER A 15 30.05 13.90 -5.62
C SER A 15 29.62 13.14 -6.87
N PHE A 16 30.54 13.00 -7.84
CA PHE A 16 30.28 12.27 -9.08
C PHE A 16 30.16 10.76 -8.85
N VAL A 17 31.00 10.19 -7.99
CA VAL A 17 30.91 8.76 -7.61
C VAL A 17 29.60 8.47 -6.88
N PHE A 18 29.18 9.32 -5.94
CA PHE A 18 27.92 9.15 -5.21
C PHE A 18 26.69 9.22 -6.12
N SER A 19 26.72 10.10 -7.13
CA SER A 19 25.65 10.18 -8.14
C SER A 19 25.52 8.88 -8.95
N GLN A 20 26.65 8.31 -9.39
CA GLN A 20 26.66 7.06 -10.18
C GLN A 20 26.18 5.85 -9.38
N THR A 21 26.51 5.78 -8.08
CA THR A 21 26.03 4.68 -7.22
C THR A 21 24.54 4.75 -6.99
N ASN A 22 23.98 5.94 -6.82
CA ASN A 22 22.54 6.13 -6.61
C ASN A 22 21.72 5.76 -7.86
N GLU A 23 22.22 6.09 -9.05
CA GLU A 23 21.56 5.75 -10.31
C GLU A 23 21.58 4.23 -10.57
N ALA A 24 22.72 3.57 -10.35
CA ALA A 24 22.84 2.12 -10.51
C ALA A 24 22.01 1.34 -9.47
N GLU A 25 21.86 1.86 -8.25
CA GLU A 25 20.98 1.29 -7.23
C GLU A 25 19.51 1.46 -7.58
N TYR A 26 19.13 2.64 -8.09
CA TYR A 26 17.76 2.90 -8.55
C TYR A 26 17.34 1.94 -9.68
N GLU A 27 18.19 1.72 -10.68
CA GLU A 27 17.87 0.78 -11.78
C GLU A 27 17.63 -0.64 -11.26
N LYS A 28 18.43 -1.11 -10.30
CA LYS A 28 18.19 -2.43 -9.66
C LYS A 28 16.85 -2.49 -8.94
N VAL A 29 16.46 -1.41 -8.27
CA VAL A 29 15.14 -1.33 -7.62
C VAL A 29 14.04 -1.40 -8.68
N LEU A 30 14.18 -0.73 -9.83
CA LEU A 30 13.21 -0.79 -10.92
C LEU A 30 13.04 -2.19 -11.53
N GLU A 31 14.12 -2.98 -11.60
CA GLU A 31 14.08 -4.37 -12.09
C GLU A 31 13.25 -5.30 -11.19
N GLN A 32 13.14 -5.00 -9.89
CA GLN A 32 12.38 -5.83 -8.95
C GLN A 32 10.87 -5.78 -9.21
N SER A 33 10.35 -4.61 -9.60
CA SER A 33 8.92 -4.43 -9.82
C SER A 33 8.65 -3.17 -10.65
N PRO A 34 7.77 -3.23 -11.66
CA PRO A 34 7.37 -2.06 -12.42
C PRO A 34 6.67 -0.99 -11.56
N PHE A 35 6.12 -1.38 -10.39
CA PHE A 35 5.52 -0.44 -9.44
C PHE A 35 6.55 0.52 -8.84
N ASN A 36 7.83 0.16 -8.80
CA ASN A 36 8.86 1.01 -8.22
C ASN A 36 9.09 2.29 -9.04
N LYS A 37 8.67 2.31 -10.31
CA LYS A 37 8.67 3.52 -11.16
C LYS A 37 7.70 4.61 -10.68
N MET A 38 6.75 4.27 -9.81
CA MET A 38 5.81 5.26 -9.24
C MET A 38 6.47 6.15 -8.17
N TYR A 39 7.63 5.74 -7.63
CA TYR A 39 8.33 6.45 -6.57
C TYR A 39 9.48 7.31 -7.13
N PRO A 40 9.69 8.53 -6.61
CA PRO A 40 10.91 9.29 -6.88
C PRO A 40 12.16 8.50 -6.49
N GLN A 41 13.25 8.68 -7.24
CA GLN A 41 14.52 7.96 -7.02
C GLN A 41 14.98 7.95 -5.56
N LEU A 42 14.89 9.12 -4.91
CA LEU A 42 15.32 9.33 -3.51
C LEU A 42 14.66 8.39 -2.49
N MET A 43 13.48 7.83 -2.79
CA MET A 43 12.73 6.98 -1.86
C MET A 43 12.31 5.63 -2.45
N ALA A 44 12.70 5.34 -3.69
CA ALA A 44 12.20 4.17 -4.40
C ALA A 44 12.64 2.86 -3.74
N LYS A 45 13.86 2.82 -3.21
CA LYS A 45 14.37 1.66 -2.49
C LYS A 45 13.59 1.40 -1.22
N GLU A 46 13.44 2.43 -0.37
CA GLU A 46 12.73 2.32 0.90
C GLU A 46 11.26 1.97 0.68
N ALA A 47 10.64 2.52 -0.37
CA ALA A 47 9.28 2.18 -0.76
C ALA A 47 9.14 0.72 -1.21
N ALA A 48 10.11 0.20 -2.00
CA ALA A 48 10.14 -1.20 -2.40
C ALA A 48 10.33 -2.15 -1.21
N ASP A 49 11.26 -1.82 -0.31
CA ASP A 49 11.50 -2.57 0.93
C ASP A 49 10.25 -2.57 1.82
N TYR A 50 9.61 -1.41 2.00
CA TYR A 50 8.34 -1.31 2.72
C TYR A 50 7.25 -2.14 2.06
N PHE A 51 7.12 -2.10 0.73
CA PHE A 51 6.08 -2.85 0.02
C PHE A 51 6.27 -4.37 0.22
N LYS A 52 7.50 -4.86 0.26
CA LYS A 52 7.81 -6.26 0.59
C LYS A 52 7.34 -6.61 2.01
N GLU A 53 7.66 -5.78 3.00
CA GLU A 53 7.25 -6.01 4.38
C GLU A 53 5.74 -5.90 4.56
N PHE A 54 5.08 -4.93 3.93
CA PHE A 54 3.63 -4.78 3.90
C PHE A 54 2.95 -6.05 3.37
N ASN A 55 3.50 -6.70 2.33
CA ASN A 55 2.89 -7.89 1.76
C ASN A 55 2.91 -9.11 2.72
N LYS A 56 3.71 -9.10 3.78
CA LYS A 56 3.67 -10.14 4.83
C LYS A 56 2.36 -10.15 5.62
N LEU A 57 1.59 -9.04 5.60
CA LEU A 57 0.24 -9.01 6.19
C LEU A 57 -0.74 -9.98 5.52
N PHE A 58 -0.41 -10.48 4.32
CA PHE A 58 -1.21 -11.43 3.57
C PHE A 58 -0.60 -12.85 3.57
N THR A 59 0.32 -13.14 4.48
CA THR A 59 0.92 -14.47 4.67
C THR A 59 0.59 -15.00 6.06
N GLU A 60 0.99 -16.24 6.34
CA GLU A 60 0.86 -16.86 7.67
C GLU A 60 1.68 -16.16 8.77
N GLU A 61 2.58 -15.24 8.41
CA GLU A 61 3.28 -14.37 9.38
C GLU A 61 2.37 -13.24 9.91
N GLY A 62 1.30 -12.93 9.18
CA GLY A 62 0.35 -11.88 9.53
C GLY A 62 -0.63 -12.30 10.65
N PRO A 63 -1.24 -11.33 11.35
CA PRO A 63 -2.20 -11.61 12.41
C PRO A 63 -3.60 -12.03 11.89
N ILE A 64 -3.83 -11.96 10.58
CA ILE A 64 -5.08 -12.34 9.91
C ILE A 64 -4.70 -13.41 8.88
N ALA A 65 -5.48 -14.49 8.82
CA ALA A 65 -5.25 -15.55 7.86
C ALA A 65 -5.26 -15.01 6.40
N PRO A 66 -4.43 -15.55 5.50
CA PRO A 66 -4.19 -14.96 4.17
C PRO A 66 -5.47 -14.69 3.36
N LYS A 67 -6.38 -15.66 3.31
CA LYS A 67 -7.64 -15.55 2.58
C LYS A 67 -8.50 -14.41 3.11
N GLU A 68 -8.64 -14.32 4.42
CA GLU A 68 -9.42 -13.29 5.11
C GLU A 68 -8.81 -11.90 4.92
N ALA A 69 -7.47 -11.79 4.99
CA ALA A 69 -6.76 -10.55 4.71
C ALA A 69 -6.98 -10.08 3.26
N ARG A 70 -6.99 -11.00 2.29
CA ARG A 70 -7.29 -10.68 0.89
C ARG A 70 -8.76 -10.29 0.67
N LEU A 71 -9.71 -10.94 1.34
CA LEU A 71 -11.12 -10.55 1.28
C LEU A 71 -11.35 -9.14 1.86
N ALA A 72 -10.66 -8.79 2.96
CA ALA A 72 -10.66 -7.42 3.47
C ALA A 72 -10.10 -6.43 2.43
N ALA A 73 -9.01 -6.77 1.76
CA ALA A 73 -8.44 -5.94 0.70
C ALA A 73 -9.39 -5.79 -0.51
N VAL A 74 -10.14 -6.83 -0.88
CA VAL A 74 -11.21 -6.77 -1.89
C VAL A 74 -12.31 -5.79 -1.46
N ALA A 75 -12.79 -5.90 -0.22
CA ALA A 75 -13.83 -5.01 0.32
C ALA A 75 -13.38 -3.53 0.28
N VAL A 76 -12.16 -3.23 0.74
CA VAL A 76 -11.59 -1.87 0.67
C VAL A 76 -11.48 -1.40 -0.78
N SER A 77 -10.95 -2.24 -1.68
CA SER A 77 -10.78 -1.91 -3.09
C SER A 77 -12.10 -1.56 -3.78
N ALA A 78 -13.17 -2.31 -3.46
CA ALA A 78 -14.52 -2.05 -3.95
C ALA A 78 -15.12 -0.76 -3.36
N ALA A 79 -14.97 -0.54 -2.05
CA ALA A 79 -15.47 0.67 -1.38
C ALA A 79 -14.88 1.95 -1.96
N ILE A 80 -13.57 1.96 -2.24
CA ILE A 80 -12.87 3.11 -2.85
C ILE A 80 -12.95 3.15 -4.37
N ARG A 81 -13.57 2.14 -5.00
CA ARG A 81 -13.75 2.01 -6.46
C ARG A 81 -12.42 2.05 -7.25
N CYS A 82 -11.37 1.43 -6.72
CA CYS A 82 -10.07 1.36 -7.40
C CYS A 82 -10.01 0.15 -8.33
N GLU A 83 -10.16 0.34 -9.65
CA GLU A 83 -10.18 -0.76 -10.63
C GLU A 83 -8.90 -1.61 -10.61
N TYR A 84 -7.72 -0.97 -10.51
CA TYR A 84 -6.45 -1.67 -10.38
C TYR A 84 -6.42 -2.57 -9.13
N CYS A 85 -6.90 -2.03 -8.01
CA CYS A 85 -6.91 -2.72 -6.72
C CYS A 85 -7.92 -3.87 -6.74
N ILE A 86 -9.11 -3.65 -7.29
CA ILE A 86 -10.16 -4.69 -7.42
C ILE A 86 -9.60 -5.86 -8.24
N SER A 87 -9.05 -5.57 -9.43
CA SER A 87 -8.49 -6.62 -10.29
C SER A 87 -7.38 -7.40 -9.59
N ALA A 88 -6.44 -6.70 -8.94
CA ALA A 88 -5.31 -7.34 -8.26
C ALA A 88 -5.75 -8.16 -7.04
N GLN A 89 -6.58 -7.58 -6.16
CA GLN A 89 -6.97 -8.23 -4.91
C GLN A 89 -7.95 -9.38 -5.12
N VAL A 90 -8.85 -9.30 -6.12
CA VAL A 90 -9.71 -10.45 -6.48
C VAL A 90 -8.85 -11.62 -6.96
N HIS A 91 -7.86 -11.37 -7.82
CA HIS A 91 -6.95 -12.40 -8.29
C HIS A 91 -6.15 -13.03 -7.14
N LEU A 92 -5.62 -12.21 -6.24
CA LEU A 92 -4.84 -12.68 -5.10
C LEU A 92 -5.71 -13.41 -4.07
N ALA A 93 -6.94 -12.96 -3.82
CA ALA A 93 -7.89 -13.66 -2.94
C ALA A 93 -8.19 -15.07 -3.46
N LYS A 94 -8.41 -15.22 -4.77
CA LYS A 94 -8.63 -16.54 -5.39
C LYS A 94 -7.41 -17.45 -5.26
N LYS A 95 -6.20 -16.90 -5.33
CA LYS A 95 -4.97 -17.67 -5.08
C LYS A 95 -4.87 -18.19 -3.65
N GLU A 96 -5.38 -17.43 -2.68
CA GLU A 96 -5.52 -17.87 -1.28
C GLU A 96 -6.76 -18.75 -1.04
N GLY A 97 -7.45 -19.18 -2.11
CA GLY A 97 -8.58 -20.11 -2.01
C GLY A 97 -9.94 -19.46 -1.76
N ALA A 98 -10.07 -18.14 -1.88
CA ALA A 98 -11.38 -17.48 -1.80
C ALA A 98 -12.30 -17.91 -2.94
N THR A 99 -13.53 -18.28 -2.58
CA THR A 99 -14.61 -18.60 -3.51
C THR A 99 -15.24 -17.34 -4.09
N ASP A 100 -15.95 -17.48 -5.22
CA ASP A 100 -16.72 -16.37 -5.79
C ASP A 100 -17.82 -15.86 -4.83
N ASP A 101 -18.34 -16.72 -3.96
CA ASP A 101 -19.36 -16.35 -2.97
C ASP A 101 -18.77 -15.52 -1.81
N GLU A 102 -17.58 -15.90 -1.31
CA GLU A 102 -16.84 -15.09 -0.32
C GLU A 102 -16.47 -13.71 -0.89
N ILE A 103 -16.09 -13.63 -2.17
CA ILE A 103 -15.81 -12.36 -2.84
C ILE A 103 -17.08 -11.50 -2.95
N LYS A 104 -18.22 -12.08 -3.35
CA LYS A 104 -19.52 -11.38 -3.36
C LYS A 104 -19.90 -10.89 -1.97
N ALA A 105 -19.66 -11.69 -0.93
CA ALA A 105 -19.90 -11.28 0.45
C ALA A 105 -19.04 -10.07 0.85
N ALA A 106 -17.73 -10.08 0.53
CA ALA A 106 -16.84 -8.94 0.79
C ALA A 106 -17.31 -7.66 0.07
N VAL A 107 -17.75 -7.77 -1.19
CA VAL A 107 -18.32 -6.65 -1.95
C VAL A 107 -19.62 -6.14 -1.35
N GLN A 108 -20.53 -7.04 -0.93
CA GLN A 108 -21.79 -6.66 -0.29
C GLN A 108 -21.56 -5.96 1.05
N ILE A 109 -20.61 -6.43 1.86
CA ILE A 109 -20.20 -5.76 3.10
C ILE A 109 -19.73 -4.34 2.79
N ALA A 110 -18.83 -4.17 1.81
CA ALA A 110 -18.35 -2.84 1.40
C ALA A 110 -19.51 -1.92 0.97
N ALA A 111 -20.47 -2.44 0.20
CA ALA A 111 -21.64 -1.67 -0.24
C ALA A 111 -22.49 -1.18 0.92
N GLU A 112 -22.80 -2.05 1.91
CA GLU A 112 -23.61 -1.67 3.06
C GLU A 112 -22.92 -0.68 3.98
N ILE A 113 -21.62 -0.85 4.26
CA ILE A 113 -20.85 0.11 5.06
C ILE A 113 -20.88 1.50 4.40
N GLN A 114 -20.72 1.54 3.07
CA GLN A 114 -20.75 2.81 2.35
C GLN A 114 -22.14 3.44 2.31
N ARG A 115 -23.19 2.62 2.19
CA ARG A 115 -24.60 3.07 2.30
C ARG A 115 -24.87 3.69 3.67
N PHE A 116 -24.44 3.05 4.75
CA PHE A 116 -24.62 3.58 6.09
C PHE A 116 -23.83 4.86 6.34
N SER A 117 -22.64 5.00 5.76
CA SER A 117 -21.90 6.27 5.80
C SER A 117 -22.76 7.43 5.28
N VAL A 118 -23.39 7.27 4.11
CA VAL A 118 -24.29 8.30 3.55
C VAL A 118 -25.47 8.59 4.48
N LEU A 119 -26.11 7.56 5.04
CA LEU A 119 -27.27 7.73 5.92
C LEU A 119 -26.90 8.42 7.24
N LEU A 120 -25.81 8.01 7.88
CA LEU A 120 -25.39 8.53 9.18
C LEU A 120 -24.90 9.98 9.08
N TYR A 121 -24.03 10.28 8.10
CA TYR A 121 -23.55 11.64 7.90
C TYR A 121 -24.64 12.56 7.35
N GLY A 122 -25.45 12.10 6.39
CA GLY A 122 -26.50 12.90 5.77
C GLY A 122 -27.65 13.26 6.71
N ASN A 123 -27.87 12.49 7.79
CA ASN A 123 -28.87 12.80 8.82
C ASN A 123 -28.24 13.33 10.11
N GLU A 124 -26.94 13.66 10.10
CA GLU A 124 -26.22 14.16 11.29
C GLU A 124 -26.42 13.28 12.54
N PHE A 125 -26.42 11.95 12.37
CA PHE A 125 -26.85 11.01 13.40
C PHE A 125 -26.10 11.15 14.74
N GLY A 126 -24.80 11.50 14.69
CA GLY A 126 -23.96 11.75 15.86
C GLY A 126 -23.40 10.48 16.53
N LEU A 127 -22.16 10.56 17.01
CA LEU A 127 -21.48 9.44 17.68
C LEU A 127 -22.13 9.10 19.02
N ASP A 128 -22.56 10.09 19.80
CA ASP A 128 -23.23 9.87 21.10
C ASP A 128 -24.48 9.00 20.98
N ASN A 129 -25.24 9.17 19.89
CA ASN A 129 -26.41 8.35 19.60
C ASN A 129 -26.03 6.92 19.24
N LEU A 130 -24.99 6.75 18.41
CA LEU A 130 -24.46 5.44 18.07
C LEU A 130 -23.96 4.70 19.30
N GLU A 131 -23.12 5.34 20.12
CA GLU A 131 -22.52 4.76 21.32
C GLU A 131 -23.57 4.26 22.31
N ARG A 132 -24.67 4.99 22.48
CA ARG A 132 -25.80 4.56 23.29
C ARG A 132 -26.48 3.31 22.76
N ILE A 133 -26.64 3.20 21.44
CA ILE A 133 -27.27 2.04 20.79
C ILE A 133 -26.37 0.80 20.88
N ILE A 134 -25.06 0.97 20.69
CA ILE A 134 -24.11 -0.15 20.71
C ILE A 134 -23.57 -0.48 22.12
N GLY A 135 -24.09 0.19 23.16
CA GLY A 135 -23.74 -0.10 24.56
C GLY A 135 -22.32 0.29 24.96
N LYS A 136 -21.77 1.37 24.39
CA LYS A 136 -20.45 1.91 24.73
C LYS A 136 -20.43 2.92 25.90
N GLN A 137 -21.58 3.23 26.49
CA GLN A 137 -21.75 4.17 27.62
C GLN A 137 -21.89 3.43 28.95
#